data_AF-A0A9N9B784-F1
#
_entry.id   AF-A0A9N9B784-F1
#
_cell.length_a   1.000
_cell.length_b   1.000
_cell.length_c   1.000
_cell.angle_alpha   90.00
_cell.angle_beta   90.00
_cell.angle_gamma   90.00
#
_symmetry.space_group_name_H-M   'P 1'
#
loop_
_entity.id
_entity.type
_entity.pdbx_description
1 polymer ?
#
loop_
_entity_poly.entity_id
_entity_poly.type
_entity_poly.pdbx_seq_one_letter_code
_entity_poly.pdbx_strand_id
1 'polypeptide(L)' 'RRLSYNTRSNRTRVIKTPGGKLTWLYEKKPAKGPYCGDCGGRRCAKCVRDRIVQAFLIEEQKIVKRVLK' A
#
# COMPACT_ATOMS: atom_id res chain seq x y z
N ARG A 1 -22.53 11.92 -16.30
CA ARG A 1 -21.86 11.13 -17.37
C ARG A 1 -22.96 10.48 -18.23
N ARG A 2 -22.69 10.12 -19.49
CA ARG A 2 -23.68 9.47 -20.39
C ARG A 2 -23.75 7.94 -20.24
N LEU A 3 -22.77 7.35 -19.54
CA LEU A 3 -22.71 5.90 -19.32
C LEU A 3 -23.80 5.45 -18.32
N SER A 4 -24.68 4.56 -18.77
CA SER A 4 -25.82 4.04 -18.00
C SER A 4 -25.50 2.83 -17.12
N TYR A 5 -24.44 2.08 -17.44
CA TYR A 5 -24.10 0.84 -16.72
C TYR A 5 -23.37 1.09 -15.38
N ASN A 6 -23.65 0.22 -14.40
CA ASN A 6 -22.99 0.22 -13.09
C ASN A 6 -21.65 -0.53 -13.14
N THR A 7 -20.58 0.19 -13.45
CA THR A 7 -19.21 -0.34 -13.49
C THR A 7 -18.38 0.20 -12.33
N ARG A 8 -17.23 -0.44 -12.04
CA ARG A 8 -16.31 0.02 -10.97
C ARG A 8 -15.88 1.49 -11.11
N SER A 9 -15.86 2.02 -12.33
CA SER A 9 -15.52 3.43 -12.63
C SER A 9 -16.73 4.38 -12.62
N ASN A 10 -17.96 3.87 -12.65
CA ASN A 10 -19.21 4.64 -12.74
C ASN A 10 -20.10 4.47 -11.49
N ARG A 11 -19.49 4.17 -10.34
CA ARG A 11 -20.20 4.12 -9.07
C ARG A 11 -20.73 5.51 -8.70
N THR A 12 -21.95 5.56 -8.17
CA THR A 12 -22.64 6.79 -7.77
C THR A 12 -23.15 6.67 -6.33
N ARG A 13 -23.20 7.80 -5.63
CA ARG A 13 -23.78 7.94 -4.30
C ARG A 13 -24.94 8.92 -4.34
N VAL A 14 -26.07 8.56 -3.74
CA VAL A 14 -27.21 9.49 -3.57
C VAL A 14 -26.90 10.44 -2.43
N ILE A 15 -27.01 11.74 -2.68
CA ILE A 15 -26.79 12.80 -1.70
C ILE A 15 -28.01 13.70 -1.66
N LYS A 16 -28.38 14.18 -0.46
CA LYS A 16 -29.39 15.21 -0.29
C LYS A 16 -28.73 16.58 -0.36
N THR A 17 -29.13 17.37 -1.35
CA THR A 17 -28.69 18.77 -1.48
C THR A 17 -29.37 19.65 -0.43
N PRO A 18 -28.78 20.81 -0.08
CA PRO A 18 -29.41 21.76 0.86
C PRO A 18 -30.83 22.19 0.45
N GLY A 19 -31.12 22.26 -0.85
CA GLY A 19 -32.46 22.51 -1.38
C GLY A 19 -33.43 21.31 -1.29
N GLY A 20 -33.10 20.27 -0.54
CA GLY A 20 -33.95 19.11 -0.29
C GLY A 20 -33.97 18.05 -1.41
N LYS A 21 -33.34 18.31 -2.55
CA LYS A 21 -33.34 17.39 -3.71
C LYS A 21 -32.30 16.29 -3.54
N LEU A 22 -32.65 15.06 -3.91
CA LEU A 22 -31.71 13.94 -4.01
C LEU A 22 -30.98 14.00 -5.35
N THR A 23 -29.66 13.98 -5.32
CA THR A 23 -28.79 14.04 -6.51
C THR A 23 -27.73 12.94 -6.48
N TRP A 24 -27.22 12.56 -7.64
CA TRP A 24 -26.16 11.56 -7.76
C TRP A 24 -24.79 12.23 -7.77
N LEU A 25 -23.92 11.86 -6.84
CA LEU A 25 -22.48 12.17 -6.88
C LEU A 25 -21.71 11.00 -7.45
N TYR A 26 -20.84 11.24 -8.43
CA TYR A 26 -19.98 10.21 -8.99
C TYR A 26 -18.77 9.95 -8.10
N GLU A 27 -18.56 8.69 -7.73
CA GLU A 27 -17.41 8.27 -6.94
C GLU A 27 -16.19 8.00 -7.82
N LYS A 28 -15.02 8.38 -7.32
CA LYS A 28 -13.75 7.98 -7.92
C LYS A 28 -13.37 6.59 -7.45
N LYS A 29 -12.64 5.85 -8.29
CA LYS A 29 -12.08 4.56 -7.90
C LYS A 29 -11.08 4.77 -6.75
N PRO A 30 -11.14 3.97 -5.67
CA PRO A 30 -10.11 4.03 -4.64
C PRO A 30 -8.78 3.57 -5.23
N ALA A 31 -7.73 4.35 -4.97
CA ALA A 31 -6.38 3.95 -5.33
C ALA A 31 -5.87 2.89 -4.34
N LYS A 32 -4.98 2.00 -4.82
CA LYS A 32 -4.20 1.14 -3.92
C LYS A 32 -3.20 2.02 -3.16
N GLY A 33 -3.15 1.90 -1.84
CA GLY A 33 -2.15 2.58 -1.02
C GLY A 33 -0.71 2.10 -1.30
N PRO A 34 0.30 2.82 -0.80
CA PRO A 34 1.70 2.43 -0.97
C PRO A 34 2.00 1.09 -0.29
N TYR A 35 2.66 0.17 -1.01
CA TYR A 35 2.95 -1.20 -0.57
C TYR A 35 4.40 -1.62 -0.93
N CYS A 36 4.94 -2.66 -0.28
CA CYS A 36 6.35 -3.08 -0.30
C CYS A 36 6.39 -4.29 -1.20
N GLY A 37 7.40 -4.37 -2.07
CA GLY A 37 7.62 -5.56 -2.88
C GLY A 37 7.87 -6.80 -2.03
N ASP A 38 8.68 -6.67 -0.98
CA ASP A 38 9.10 -7.82 -0.14
C ASP A 38 8.00 -8.22 0.87
N CYS A 39 7.31 -7.22 1.45
CA CYS A 39 6.46 -7.39 2.64
C CYS A 39 5.12 -6.63 2.60
N GLY A 40 4.73 -6.04 1.47
CA GLY A 40 3.41 -5.40 1.29
C GLY A 40 3.19 -3.98 1.85
N GLY A 41 4.19 -3.23 2.37
CA GLY A 41 4.08 -1.79 2.82
C GLY A 41 5.08 -0.69 2.28
N ARG A 42 5.14 0.53 2.83
CA ARG A 42 6.44 1.29 2.74
C ARG A 42 7.52 0.47 3.46
N ARG A 43 8.83 0.57 3.16
CA ARG A 43 9.90 -0.24 3.82
C ARG A 43 9.54 -0.40 5.29
N CYS A 44 9.00 -1.56 5.65
CA CYS A 44 8.30 -1.64 6.92
C CYS A 44 9.35 -1.76 8.01
N ALA A 45 9.02 -1.32 9.23
CA ALA A 45 9.96 -1.36 10.34
C ALA A 45 10.59 -2.76 10.51
N LYS A 46 9.81 -3.82 10.26
CA LYS A 46 10.27 -5.21 10.24
C LYS A 46 11.34 -5.45 9.15
N CYS A 47 11.04 -5.14 7.90
CA CYS A 47 11.99 -5.34 6.79
C CYS A 47 13.25 -4.47 6.92
N VAL A 48 13.18 -3.34 7.63
CA VAL A 48 14.38 -2.56 8.01
C VAL A 48 15.18 -3.28 9.08
N ARG A 49 14.53 -3.77 10.15
CA ARG A 49 15.18 -4.53 11.23
C ARG A 49 15.87 -5.79 10.70
N ASP A 50 15.18 -6.57 9.86
CA ASP A 50 15.72 -7.81 9.29
C ASP A 50 16.99 -7.52 8.49
N ARG A 51 17.02 -6.46 7.69
CA ARG A 51 18.22 -6.04 6.94
C ARG A 51 19.38 -5.61 7.83
N ILE A 52 19.10 -4.86 8.91
CA ILE A 52 20.13 -4.42 9.86
C ILE A 52 20.76 -5.64 10.55
N VAL A 53 19.93 -6.55 11.06
CA VAL A 53 20.40 -7.75 11.77
C VAL A 53 21.14 -8.70 10.83
N GLN A 54 20.62 -8.92 9.61
CA GLN A 54 21.30 -9.75 8.61
C GLN A 54 22.66 -9.17 8.23
N ALA A 55 22.75 -7.85 8.00
CA ALA A 55 24.02 -7.20 7.67
C ALA A 55 25.06 -7.40 8.79
N PHE A 56 24.65 -7.22 10.05
CA PHE A 56 25.52 -7.42 11.20
C PHE A 56 26.02 -8.87 11.31
N LEU A 57 25.11 -9.84 11.33
CA LEU A 57 25.46 -11.25 11.52
C LEU A 57 26.33 -11.80 10.38
N ILE A 58 26.11 -11.35 9.15
CA ILE A 58 26.90 -11.75 7.99
C ILE A 58 28.35 -11.25 8.13
N GLU A 59 28.57 -10.03 8.60
CA GLU A 59 29.93 -9.51 8.81
C GLU A 59 30.64 -10.25 9.95
N GLU A 60 29.97 -10.50 11.07
CA GLU A 60 30.53 -11.30 12.18
C GLU A 60 30.95 -12.70 11.72
N GLN A 61 30.09 -13.41 10.98
CA GLN A 61 30.41 -14.73 10.43
C GLN A 61 31.59 -14.70 9.46
N LYS A 62 31.73 -13.65 8.64
CA LYS A 62 32.88 -13.48 7.74
C LYS A 62 34.19 -13.29 8.53
N ILE A 63 34.17 -12.53 9.62
CA ILE A 63 35.33 -12.31 10.48
C ILE A 63 35.75 -13.64 11.14
N VAL A 64 34.80 -14.32 11.78
CA VAL A 64 35.05 -15.61 12.45
C VAL A 64 35.62 -16.64 11.47
N LYS A 65 35.05 -16.74 10.26
CA LYS A 65 35.55 -17.65 9.22
C LYS A 65 36.95 -17.29 8.73
N ARG A 66 37.37 -16.02 8.83
CA ARG A 66 38.71 -15.57 8.45
C ARG A 66 39.74 -15.89 9.53
N VAL A 67 39.33 -15.91 10.80
CA VAL A 67 40.16 -16.23 11.97
C VAL A 67 40.30 -17.74 12.18
N LEU A 68 39.23 -18.51 11.94
CA LEU A 68 39.23 -19.98 12.06
C LEU A 68 39.78 -20.72 10.82
N LYS A 69 40.25 -19.97 9.82
CA LYS A 69 40.91 -20.51 8.63
C LYS A 69 42.40 -20.64 8.87
#